data_AF-B2UNM4-F1
#
_entry.id   AF-B2UNM4-F1
#
_cell.length_a   1.000
_cell.length_b   1.000
_cell.length_c   1.000
_cell.angle_alpha   90.00
_cell.angle_beta   90.00
_cell.angle_gamma   90.00
#
_symmetry.space_group_name_H-M   'P 1'
#
loop_
_entity.id
_entity.type
_entity.pdbx_description
1 polymer ?
#
loop_
_entity_poly.entity_id
_entity_poly.type
_entity_poly.pdbx_seq_one_letter_code
_entity_poly.pdbx_strand_id
1 'polypeptide(L)'
;MLPFPGWSGRGVRPFFIQYLLMKKILQWMASPRLACVLMAYAVLLIFLGTLEARSVGVSAVQARYFESWGCLSFGMISLIGGAGVGALAVLNISASVFRRARFTLRGVGLILTHAFLVVLILAGALQYFLRTEGILVLDAGEVSHEILAGEGNGRKNIPLGFSVKLKKFDARTWTGSDIPSSFSSEVCFMRGGESTETVIRMNAPVSFGGWIFYQSSYANGGRTSVITAVHNPVRFFPWISVPGVFAGMLLIFLPTLRARKKHAV
;
A
#
# COMPACT_ATOMS: atom_id res chain seq x y z
N MET A 1 -21.12 -62.06 -32.56
CA MET A 1 -20.93 -61.54 -31.18
C MET A 1 -20.21 -60.21 -31.29
N LEU A 2 -20.72 -59.02 -30.98
CA LEU A 2 -22.04 -58.46 -30.67
C LEU A 2 -21.96 -57.02 -31.22
N PRO A 3 -23.00 -56.50 -31.90
CA PRO A 3 -23.05 -55.08 -32.22
C PRO A 3 -23.46 -54.34 -30.94
N PHE A 4 -22.65 -53.38 -30.48
CA PHE A 4 -23.12 -52.48 -29.42
C PHE A 4 -23.97 -51.36 -30.03
N PRO A 5 -25.13 -51.04 -29.42
CA PRO A 5 -26.23 -50.35 -30.07
C PRO A 5 -26.03 -48.84 -30.04
N GLY A 6 -26.78 -48.16 -30.90
CA GLY A 6 -26.77 -46.71 -31.05
C GLY A 6 -26.87 -45.95 -29.73
N TRP A 7 -26.04 -44.91 -29.62
CA TRP A 7 -26.22 -43.89 -28.61
C TRP A 7 -26.50 -42.54 -29.27
N SER A 8 -27.78 -42.25 -29.46
CA SER A 8 -28.30 -40.92 -29.75
C SER A 8 -28.47 -40.17 -28.42
N GLY A 9 -27.40 -39.54 -27.94
CA GLY A 9 -27.41 -38.76 -26.71
C GLY A 9 -26.92 -37.34 -26.95
N ARG A 10 -27.84 -36.37 -27.07
CA ARG A 10 -27.57 -34.93 -26.92
C ARG A 10 -27.22 -34.62 -25.45
N GLY A 11 -26.11 -35.14 -24.96
CA GLY A 11 -25.55 -34.83 -23.64
C GLY A 11 -24.31 -33.97 -23.83
N VAL A 12 -24.43 -32.65 -23.61
CA VAL A 12 -23.27 -31.77 -23.56
C VAL A 12 -22.39 -32.26 -22.40
N ARG A 13 -21.17 -32.73 -22.71
CA ARG A 13 -20.25 -33.26 -21.69
C ARG A 13 -20.08 -32.22 -20.57
N PRO A 14 -20.17 -32.59 -19.27
CA PRO A 14 -20.09 -31.62 -18.16
C PRO A 14 -18.83 -30.75 -18.21
N PHE A 15 -17.73 -31.31 -18.72
CA PHE A 15 -16.45 -30.62 -18.93
C PHE A 15 -16.55 -29.45 -19.95
N PHE A 16 -17.42 -29.57 -20.96
CA PHE A 16 -17.62 -28.53 -21.98
C PHE A 16 -18.41 -27.34 -21.43
N ILE A 17 -19.41 -27.59 -20.59
CA ILE A 17 -20.17 -26.54 -19.89
C ILE A 17 -19.26 -25.79 -18.92
N GLN A 18 -18.46 -26.51 -18.14
CA GLN A 18 -17.48 -25.92 -17.22
C GLN A 18 -16.46 -25.04 -17.96
N TYR A 19 -15.94 -25.51 -19.10
CA TYR A 19 -15.02 -24.73 -19.94
C TYR A 19 -15.68 -23.44 -20.47
N LEU A 20 -16.90 -23.51 -20.98
CA LEU A 20 -17.64 -22.34 -21.48
C LEU A 20 -17.91 -21.33 -20.36
N LEU A 21 -18.30 -21.81 -19.19
CA LEU A 21 -18.54 -20.98 -18.01
C LEU A 21 -17.25 -20.28 -17.57
N MET A 22 -16.14 -21.02 -17.45
CA MET A 22 -14.82 -20.50 -17.12
C MET A 22 -14.37 -19.41 -18.09
N LYS A 23 -14.55 -19.63 -19.39
CA LYS A 23 -14.22 -18.67 -20.44
C LYS A 23 -15.06 -17.40 -20.32
N LYS A 24 -16.36 -17.52 -20.02
CA LYS A 24 -17.27 -16.38 -19.84
C LYS A 24 -16.92 -15.57 -18.59
N ILE A 25 -16.60 -16.24 -17.48
CA ILE A 25 -16.12 -15.62 -16.24
C ILE A 25 -14.82 -14.85 -16.51
N LEU A 26 -13.83 -15.48 -17.14
CA LEU A 26 -12.55 -14.85 -17.45
C LEU A 26 -12.72 -13.62 -18.38
N GLN A 27 -13.62 -13.70 -19.36
CA GLN A 27 -13.93 -12.57 -20.24
C GLN A 27 -14.55 -11.39 -19.49
N TRP A 28 -15.46 -11.67 -18.56
CA TRP A 28 -16.09 -10.67 -17.72
C TRP A 28 -15.08 -10.05 -16.74
N MET A 29 -14.29 -10.88 -16.06
CA MET A 29 -13.22 -10.44 -15.15
C MET A 29 -12.18 -9.59 -15.88
N ALA A 30 -11.83 -9.90 -17.13
CA ALA A 30 -10.90 -9.13 -17.94
C ALA A 30 -11.54 -7.94 -18.69
N SER A 31 -12.74 -7.52 -18.30
CA SER A 31 -13.50 -6.45 -18.95
C SER A 31 -12.99 -5.05 -18.55
N PRO A 32 -12.80 -4.13 -19.52
CA PRO A 32 -12.45 -2.75 -19.20
C PRO A 32 -13.61 -1.99 -18.55
N ARG A 33 -14.86 -2.42 -18.79
CA ARG A 33 -16.04 -1.83 -18.13
C ARG A 33 -16.02 -2.10 -16.63
N LEU A 34 -15.63 -3.32 -16.25
CA LEU A 34 -15.46 -3.68 -14.83
C LEU A 34 -14.36 -2.81 -14.20
N ALA A 35 -13.23 -2.62 -14.90
CA ALA A 35 -12.16 -1.74 -14.43
C ALA A 35 -12.65 -0.29 -14.18
N CYS A 36 -13.40 0.29 -15.13
CA CYS A 36 -13.97 1.63 -14.96
C CYS A 36 -14.94 1.72 -13.77
N VAL A 37 -15.80 0.71 -13.59
CA VAL A 37 -16.73 0.65 -12.45
C VAL A 37 -15.97 0.55 -11.13
N LEU A 38 -14.95 -0.31 -11.05
CA LEU A 38 -14.11 -0.45 -9.85
C LEU A 38 -13.37 0.86 -9.53
N MET A 39 -12.87 1.56 -10.54
CA MET A 39 -12.19 2.85 -10.35
C MET A 39 -13.15 3.95 -9.88
N ALA A 40 -14.32 4.07 -10.51
CA ALA A 40 -15.35 5.03 -10.08
C ALA A 40 -15.83 4.72 -8.65
N TYR A 41 -15.98 3.43 -8.33
CA TYR A 41 -16.33 2.98 -7.00
C TYR A 41 -15.24 3.27 -5.97
N ALA A 42 -13.96 3.06 -6.29
CA ALA A 42 -12.84 3.41 -5.42
C ALA A 42 -12.81 4.92 -5.12
N VAL A 43 -13.07 5.77 -6.13
CA VAL A 43 -13.20 7.22 -5.94
C VAL A 43 -14.35 7.56 -5.00
N LEU A 44 -15.52 6.94 -5.18
CA LEU A 44 -16.66 7.13 -4.27
C LEU A 44 -16.32 6.68 -2.84
N LEU A 45 -15.64 5.55 -2.68
CA LEU A 45 -15.25 5.02 -1.37
C LEU A 45 -14.29 5.97 -0.64
N ILE A 46 -13.29 6.51 -1.35
CA ILE A 46 -12.36 7.52 -0.81
C ILE A 46 -13.12 8.79 -0.42
N PHE A 47 -14.05 9.25 -1.27
CA PHE A 47 -14.86 10.43 -0.99
C PHE A 47 -15.70 10.26 0.30
N LEU A 48 -16.44 9.16 0.42
CA LEU A 48 -17.28 8.90 1.60
C LEU A 48 -16.43 8.74 2.88
N GLY A 49 -15.30 8.02 2.80
CA GLY A 49 -14.37 7.91 3.92
C GLY A 49 -13.82 9.27 4.36
N THR A 50 -13.51 10.15 3.40
CA THR A 50 -13.02 11.51 3.69
C THR A 50 -14.07 12.36 4.40
N LEU A 51 -15.35 12.23 4.04
CA LEU A 51 -16.44 12.93 4.73
C LEU A 51 -16.57 12.47 6.20
N GLU A 52 -16.50 11.16 6.45
CA GLU A 52 -16.57 10.62 7.81
C GLU A 52 -15.30 10.84 8.64
N ALA A 53 -14.15 11.05 8.02
CA ALA A 53 -12.88 11.24 8.74
C ALA A 53 -12.94 12.43 9.71
N ARG A 54 -13.78 13.43 9.41
CA ARG A 54 -14.05 14.56 10.30
C ARG A 54 -14.72 14.16 11.61
N SER A 55 -15.61 13.16 11.60
CA SER A 55 -16.42 12.78 12.76
C SER A 55 -15.81 11.65 13.59
N VAL A 56 -15.15 10.68 12.96
CA VAL A 56 -14.64 9.47 13.67
C VAL A 56 -13.12 9.39 13.69
N GLY A 57 -12.42 10.30 13.00
CA GLY A 57 -10.97 10.30 12.89
C GLY A 57 -10.43 9.42 11.75
N VAL A 58 -9.20 9.72 11.34
CA VAL A 58 -8.56 9.11 10.16
C VAL A 58 -8.28 7.62 10.36
N SER A 59 -7.79 7.21 11.54
CA SER A 59 -7.49 5.80 11.85
C SER A 59 -8.74 4.92 11.77
N ALA A 60 -9.84 5.38 12.36
CA ALA A 60 -11.11 4.65 12.32
C ALA A 60 -11.67 4.53 10.90
N VAL A 61 -11.59 5.60 10.09
CA VAL A 61 -11.96 5.54 8.67
C VAL A 61 -11.08 4.56 7.91
N GLN A 62 -9.78 4.55 8.16
CA GLN A 62 -8.86 3.64 7.49
C GLN A 62 -9.24 2.18 7.74
N ALA A 63 -9.44 1.79 8.99
CA ALA A 63 -9.86 0.46 9.37
C ALA A 63 -11.24 0.11 8.79
N ARG A 64 -12.20 1.04 8.86
CA ARG A 64 -13.59 0.81 8.44
C ARG A 64 -13.74 0.76 6.93
N TYR A 65 -13.19 1.71 6.18
CA TYR A 65 -13.43 1.87 4.75
C TYR A 65 -12.39 1.18 3.88
N PHE A 66 -11.11 1.25 4.23
CA PHE A 66 -10.02 0.85 3.32
C PHE A 66 -9.48 -0.55 3.61
N GLU A 67 -9.37 -0.93 4.88
CA GLU A 67 -8.81 -2.23 5.29
C GLU A 67 -9.86 -3.34 5.36
N SER A 68 -11.15 -2.98 5.41
CA SER A 68 -12.24 -3.94 5.49
C SER A 68 -12.60 -4.55 4.13
N TRP A 69 -13.21 -5.74 4.16
CA TRP A 69 -13.85 -6.35 2.99
C TRP A 69 -15.22 -5.74 2.68
N GLY A 70 -15.90 -5.25 3.71
CA GLY A 70 -17.20 -4.59 3.65
C GLY A 70 -17.30 -3.54 4.73
N CYS A 71 -17.91 -2.41 4.41
CA CYS A 71 -18.07 -1.30 5.33
C CYS A 71 -19.49 -0.75 5.31
N LEU A 72 -19.92 -0.20 6.43
CA LEU A 72 -21.24 0.41 6.57
C LEU A 72 -21.08 1.93 6.61
N SER A 73 -21.19 2.62 5.48
CA SER A 73 -21.07 4.08 5.43
C SER A 73 -22.24 4.76 6.15
N PHE A 74 -21.92 5.74 7.00
CA PHE A 74 -22.81 6.48 7.91
C PHE A 74 -23.70 5.59 8.79
N GLY A 75 -23.30 4.34 9.00
CA GLY A 75 -24.12 3.38 9.74
C GLY A 75 -25.35 2.86 8.98
N MET A 76 -25.50 3.16 7.69
CA MET A 76 -26.71 2.82 6.92
C MET A 76 -26.40 2.15 5.58
N ILE A 77 -25.35 2.59 4.87
CA ILE A 77 -25.10 2.19 3.49
C ILE A 77 -24.06 1.07 3.48
N SER A 78 -24.48 -0.14 3.12
CA SER A 78 -23.55 -1.26 2.96
C SER A 78 -22.74 -1.12 1.67
N LEU A 79 -21.42 -1.15 1.82
CA LEU A 79 -20.43 -0.97 0.77
C LEU A 79 -19.41 -2.10 0.82
N ILE A 80 -18.78 -2.38 -0.32
CA ILE A 80 -17.57 -3.19 -0.40
C ILE A 80 -16.42 -2.32 0.08
N GLY A 81 -15.66 -2.81 1.06
CA GLY A 81 -14.51 -2.09 1.60
C GLY A 81 -13.31 -2.14 0.65
N GLY A 82 -12.30 -1.33 0.94
CA GLY A 82 -11.13 -1.13 0.09
C GLY A 82 -10.36 -2.41 -0.18
N ALA A 83 -10.29 -3.34 0.78
CA ALA A 83 -9.66 -4.64 0.56
C ALA A 83 -10.41 -5.45 -0.50
N GLY A 84 -11.75 -5.43 -0.48
CA GLY A 84 -12.59 -6.08 -1.48
C GLY A 84 -12.42 -5.45 -2.87
N VAL A 85 -12.43 -4.13 -2.95
CA VAL A 85 -12.21 -3.40 -4.22
C VAL A 85 -10.81 -3.69 -4.77
N GLY A 86 -9.79 -3.66 -3.92
CA GLY A 86 -8.40 -3.97 -4.28
C GLY A 86 -8.24 -5.39 -4.80
N ALA A 87 -8.85 -6.38 -4.14
CA ALA A 87 -8.85 -7.77 -4.58
C ALA A 87 -9.51 -7.93 -5.96
N LEU A 88 -10.69 -7.31 -6.16
CA LEU A 88 -11.37 -7.31 -7.47
C LEU A 88 -10.53 -6.62 -8.55
N ALA A 89 -9.84 -5.54 -8.23
CA ALA A 89 -8.94 -4.86 -9.15
C ALA A 89 -7.75 -5.75 -9.55
N VAL A 90 -7.09 -6.41 -8.59
CA VAL A 90 -5.99 -7.35 -8.87
C VAL A 90 -6.45 -8.49 -9.77
N LEU A 91 -7.62 -9.06 -9.48
CA LEU A 91 -8.22 -10.12 -10.30
C LEU A 91 -8.55 -9.63 -11.72
N ASN A 92 -9.13 -8.44 -11.85
CA ASN A 92 -9.45 -7.83 -13.13
C ASN A 92 -8.20 -7.57 -13.98
N ILE A 93 -7.18 -6.95 -13.38
CA ILE A 93 -5.93 -6.61 -14.06
C ILE A 93 -5.20 -7.89 -14.47
N SER A 94 -5.08 -8.87 -13.57
CA SER A 94 -4.43 -10.14 -13.85
C SER A 94 -5.14 -10.89 -14.99
N ALA A 95 -6.47 -11.01 -14.94
CA ALA A 95 -7.26 -11.62 -16.01
C ALA A 95 -7.08 -10.88 -17.35
N SER A 96 -6.97 -9.55 -17.32
CA SER A 96 -6.70 -8.73 -18.50
C SER A 96 -5.33 -9.03 -19.11
N VAL A 97 -4.29 -9.17 -18.28
CA VAL A 97 -2.93 -9.58 -18.73
C VAL A 97 -2.98 -10.94 -19.41
N PHE A 98 -3.54 -11.96 -18.75
CA PHE A 98 -3.59 -13.31 -19.31
C PHE A 98 -4.34 -13.37 -20.64
N ARG A 99 -5.47 -12.65 -20.76
CA ARG A 99 -6.31 -12.71 -21.97
C ARG A 99 -5.76 -11.88 -23.13
N ARG A 100 -5.06 -10.78 -22.84
CA ARG A 100 -4.63 -9.80 -23.85
C ARG A 100 -3.12 -9.87 -24.13
N ALA A 101 -2.40 -10.80 -23.50
CA ALA A 101 -1.00 -11.02 -23.73
C ALA A 101 -0.71 -11.28 -25.22
N ARG A 102 0.20 -10.49 -25.78
CA ARG A 102 0.71 -10.65 -27.14
C ARG A 102 2.22 -10.46 -27.10
N PHE A 103 2.96 -11.33 -27.78
CA PHE A 103 4.43 -11.25 -27.89
C PHE A 103 4.86 -10.28 -28.98
N THR A 104 4.35 -9.05 -28.93
CA THR A 104 4.82 -7.92 -29.75
C THR A 104 5.40 -6.86 -28.82
N LEU A 105 6.25 -5.94 -29.30
CA LEU A 105 6.84 -4.91 -28.43
C LEU A 105 5.78 -4.12 -27.64
N ARG A 106 4.68 -3.75 -28.31
CA ARG A 106 3.52 -3.10 -27.69
C ARG A 106 2.81 -4.03 -26.70
N GLY A 107 2.65 -5.31 -27.04
CA GLY A 107 2.00 -6.30 -26.18
C GLY A 107 2.80 -6.60 -24.91
N VAL A 108 4.13 -6.72 -25.02
CA VAL A 108 5.05 -6.85 -23.88
C VAL A 108 4.97 -5.62 -22.99
N GLY A 109 4.96 -4.41 -23.56
CA GLY A 109 4.77 -3.18 -22.78
C GLY A 109 3.44 -3.16 -22.01
N LEU A 110 2.34 -3.62 -22.62
CA LEU A 110 1.05 -3.76 -21.96
C LEU A 110 1.09 -4.79 -20.81
N ILE A 111 1.69 -5.95 -21.03
CA ILE A 111 1.85 -6.98 -19.98
C ILE A 111 2.66 -6.40 -18.82
N LEU A 112 3.80 -5.76 -19.11
CA LEU A 112 4.72 -5.21 -18.11
C LEU A 112 4.04 -4.14 -17.26
N THR A 113 3.33 -3.20 -17.91
CA THR A 113 2.60 -2.11 -17.24
C THR A 113 1.59 -2.66 -16.22
N HIS A 114 0.77 -3.63 -16.63
CA HIS A 114 -0.28 -4.17 -15.77
C HIS A 114 0.27 -5.14 -14.72
N ALA A 115 1.29 -5.93 -15.06
CA ALA A 115 1.95 -6.82 -14.11
C ALA A 115 2.57 -6.02 -12.95
N PHE A 116 3.32 -4.94 -13.25
CA PHE A 116 3.89 -4.11 -12.19
C PHE A 116 2.84 -3.27 -11.44
N LEU A 117 1.69 -2.95 -12.04
CA LEU A 117 0.56 -2.40 -11.31
C LEU A 117 0.01 -3.40 -10.28
N VAL A 118 -0.11 -4.68 -10.64
CA VAL A 118 -0.50 -5.74 -9.69
C VAL A 118 0.54 -5.88 -8.59
N VAL A 119 1.84 -5.90 -8.93
CA VAL A 119 2.92 -5.94 -7.93
C VAL A 119 2.82 -4.75 -6.98
N LEU A 120 2.51 -3.54 -7.48
CA LEU A 120 2.35 -2.35 -6.64
C LEU A 120 1.18 -2.49 -5.65
N ILE A 121 0.02 -2.99 -6.09
CA ILE A 121 -1.14 -3.20 -5.21
C ILE A 121 -0.83 -4.28 -4.17
N LEU A 122 -0.23 -5.40 -4.59
CA LEU A 122 0.17 -6.48 -3.69
C LEU A 122 1.24 -6.04 -2.70
N ALA A 123 2.14 -5.13 -3.09
CA ALA A 123 3.12 -4.55 -2.19
C ALA A 123 2.48 -3.74 -1.06
N GLY A 124 1.42 -2.96 -1.38
CA GLY A 124 0.63 -2.26 -0.37
C GLY A 124 -0.06 -3.22 0.60
N ALA A 125 -0.67 -4.29 0.08
CA ALA A 125 -1.26 -5.33 0.91
C ALA A 125 -0.21 -6.05 1.78
N LEU A 126 0.96 -6.34 1.24
CA LEU A 126 2.04 -7.00 1.98
C LEU A 126 2.62 -6.08 3.06
N GLN A 127 2.72 -4.77 2.79
CA GLN A 127 3.10 -3.78 3.78
C GLN A 127 2.11 -3.75 4.94
N TYR A 128 0.80 -3.86 4.68
CA TYR A 128 -0.20 -3.92 5.76
C TYR A 128 0.08 -5.05 6.77
N PHE A 129 0.46 -6.24 6.29
CA PHE A 129 0.71 -7.39 7.16
C PHE A 129 2.12 -7.42 7.78
N LEU A 130 3.12 -6.88 7.09
CA LEU A 130 4.53 -7.01 7.50
C LEU A 130 5.11 -5.74 8.14
N ARG A 131 4.42 -4.61 8.05
CA ARG A 131 4.86 -3.35 8.66
C ARG A 131 4.64 -3.41 10.16
N THR A 132 5.68 -3.08 10.90
CA THR A 132 5.61 -2.86 12.35
C THR A 132 5.76 -1.37 12.61
N GLU A 133 4.87 -0.82 13.41
CA GLU A 133 4.97 0.56 13.85
C GLU A 133 4.69 0.68 15.35
N GLY A 134 5.30 1.69 15.97
CA GLY A 134 5.05 2.04 17.35
C GLY A 134 5.66 3.39 17.69
N ILE A 135 5.48 3.80 18.93
CA ILE A 135 5.95 5.08 19.44
C ILE A 135 7.01 4.90 20.53
N LEU A 136 7.94 5.84 20.55
CA LEU A 136 8.89 6.08 21.62
C LEU A 136 8.51 7.40 22.25
N VAL A 137 8.23 7.38 23.54
CA VAL A 137 7.98 8.57 24.34
C VAL A 137 9.18 8.71 25.25
N LEU A 138 10.01 9.73 25.03
CA LEU A 138 11.28 9.89 25.72
C LEU A 138 11.39 11.28 26.32
N ASP A 139 11.80 11.35 27.57
CA ASP A 139 12.28 12.58 28.21
C ASP A 139 13.78 12.80 27.95
N ALA A 140 14.24 14.04 28.12
CA ALA A 140 15.65 14.38 27.90
C ALA A 140 16.57 13.57 28.85
N GLY A 141 17.50 12.82 28.26
CA GLY A 141 18.40 11.92 28.96
C GLY A 141 17.91 10.47 29.03
N GLU A 142 16.63 10.21 28.74
CA GLU A 142 16.04 8.87 28.80
C GLU A 142 16.54 7.97 27.66
N VAL A 143 16.68 6.69 27.96
CA VAL A 143 17.10 5.64 27.03
C VAL A 143 15.99 4.61 26.92
N SER A 144 15.57 4.29 25.69
CA SER A 144 14.68 3.16 25.43
C SER A 144 15.32 2.15 24.48
N HIS A 145 14.94 0.89 24.62
CA HIS A 145 15.37 -0.24 23.80
C HIS A 145 14.20 -0.83 23.00
N GLU A 146 12.99 -0.31 23.22
CA GLU A 146 11.74 -0.88 22.74
C GLU A 146 10.73 0.19 22.37
N ILE A 147 9.87 -0.12 21.41
CA ILE A 147 8.78 0.75 20.99
C ILE A 147 7.47 0.24 21.60
N LEU A 148 6.56 1.17 21.89
CA LEU A 148 5.19 0.84 22.27
C LEU A 148 4.35 0.74 20.99
N ALA A 149 4.00 -0.47 20.59
CA ALA A 149 3.17 -0.74 19.42
C ALA A 149 1.73 -1.09 19.82
N GLY A 150 0.75 -0.74 18.99
CA GLY A 150 -0.68 -1.01 19.23
C GLY A 150 -1.42 0.10 19.97
N GLU A 151 -2.75 0.00 20.00
CA GLU A 151 -3.66 1.02 20.53
C GLU A 151 -4.54 0.43 21.65
N GLY A 152 -4.91 1.25 22.65
CA GLY A 152 -5.74 0.83 23.78
C GLY A 152 -5.12 -0.28 24.65
N ASN A 153 -5.92 -1.31 24.96
CA ASN A 153 -5.52 -2.44 25.81
C ASN A 153 -4.58 -3.44 25.12
N GLY A 154 -4.31 -3.27 23.82
CA GLY A 154 -3.43 -4.14 23.02
C GLY A 154 -1.98 -3.64 22.89
N ARG A 155 -1.55 -2.71 23.75
CA ARG A 155 -0.18 -2.17 23.71
C ARG A 155 0.84 -3.27 23.99
N LYS A 156 1.80 -3.42 23.09
CA LYS A 156 2.88 -4.39 23.18
C LYS A 156 4.22 -3.69 22.99
N ASN A 157 5.16 -4.04 23.85
CA ASN A 157 6.52 -3.57 23.73
C ASN A 157 7.25 -4.45 22.69
N ILE A 158 7.83 -3.81 21.68
CA ILE A 158 8.58 -4.49 20.62
C ILE A 158 10.04 -4.04 20.71
N PRO A 159 10.99 -4.97 20.92
CA PRO A 159 12.40 -4.62 21.03
C PRO A 159 12.95 -4.14 19.68
N LEU A 160 13.76 -3.07 19.72
CA LEU A 160 14.42 -2.50 18.54
C LEU A 160 15.68 -3.27 18.13
N GLY A 161 16.34 -3.94 19.08
CA GLY A 161 17.66 -4.55 18.89
C GLY A 161 18.84 -3.57 19.02
N PHE A 162 18.57 -2.35 19.50
CA PHE A 162 19.52 -1.30 19.83
C PHE A 162 18.86 -0.31 20.79
N SER A 163 19.64 0.60 21.39
CA SER A 163 19.14 1.61 22.31
C SER A 163 19.04 2.98 21.63
N VAL A 164 18.00 3.73 21.96
CA VAL A 164 17.76 5.10 21.51
C VAL A 164 17.74 6.00 22.74
N LYS A 165 18.63 6.98 22.80
CA LYS A 165 18.67 7.99 23.85
C LYS A 165 18.23 9.33 23.30
N LEU A 166 17.30 10.01 23.98
CA LEU A 166 17.04 11.41 23.69
C LEU A 166 18.08 12.26 24.42
N LYS A 167 18.88 13.03 23.69
CA LYS A 167 19.81 13.99 24.29
C LYS A 167 19.11 15.29 24.63
N LYS A 168 18.46 15.87 23.62
CA LYS A 168 17.81 17.16 23.73
C LYS A 168 16.62 17.21 22.78
N PHE A 169 15.57 17.86 23.24
CA PHE A 169 14.45 18.25 22.41
C PHE A 169 14.44 19.77 22.26
N ASP A 170 14.18 20.25 21.05
CA ASP A 170 14.10 21.66 20.70
C ASP A 170 12.80 21.90 19.92
N ALA A 171 11.97 22.81 20.42
CA ALA A 171 10.77 23.26 19.73
C ALA A 171 10.82 24.78 19.58
N ARG A 172 10.65 25.25 18.35
CA ARG A 172 10.49 26.66 18.02
C ARG A 172 9.03 26.94 17.75
N THR A 173 8.55 28.09 18.19
CA THR A 173 7.24 28.61 17.86
C THR A 173 7.33 29.70 16.81
N TRP A 174 6.19 30.06 16.21
CA TRP A 174 6.10 31.25 15.37
C TRP A 174 6.18 32.53 16.23
N THR A 175 6.79 33.58 15.68
CA THR A 175 6.88 34.88 16.37
C THR A 175 5.48 35.39 16.74
N GLY A 176 5.24 35.61 18.04
CA GLY A 176 3.96 36.11 18.55
C GLY A 176 2.84 35.08 18.63
N SER A 177 3.14 33.78 18.56
CA SER A 177 2.18 32.69 18.72
C SER A 177 2.78 31.52 19.49
N ASP A 178 1.94 30.79 20.24
CA ASP A 178 2.32 29.54 20.89
C ASP A 178 2.28 28.33 19.93
N ILE A 179 2.00 28.56 18.64
CA ILE A 179 1.96 27.51 17.62
C ILE A 179 3.40 27.07 17.29
N PRO A 180 3.73 25.77 17.41
CA PRO A 180 5.04 25.25 17.04
C PRO A 180 5.29 25.42 15.53
N SER A 181 6.42 26.02 15.17
CA SER A 181 6.90 26.17 13.80
C SER A 181 7.83 25.03 13.37
N SER A 182 8.62 24.51 14.31
CA SER A 182 9.48 23.34 14.06
C SER A 182 9.84 22.67 15.37
N PHE A 183 9.87 21.33 15.38
CA PHE A 183 10.42 20.56 16.48
C PHE A 183 11.48 19.56 16.00
N SER A 184 12.51 19.36 16.81
CA SER A 184 13.63 18.47 16.54
C SER A 184 14.11 17.76 17.79
N SER A 185 14.48 16.50 17.63
CA SER A 185 15.03 15.65 18.68
C SER A 185 16.45 15.26 18.31
N GLU A 186 17.41 15.67 19.14
CA GLU A 186 18.76 15.14 19.10
C GLU A 186 18.76 13.77 19.77
N VAL A 187 19.01 12.73 18.97
CA VAL A 187 19.00 11.34 19.44
C VAL A 187 20.35 10.70 19.25
N CYS A 188 20.69 9.80 20.16
CA CYS A 188 21.87 8.95 20.08
C CYS A 188 21.42 7.49 19.96
N PHE A 189 21.74 6.89 18.83
CA PHE A 189 21.53 5.45 18.59
C PHE A 189 22.76 4.68 19.05
N MET A 190 22.57 3.66 19.87
CA MET A 190 23.65 2.86 20.45
C MET A 190 23.47 1.39 20.10
N ARG A 191 24.45 0.80 19.41
CA ARG A 191 24.43 -0.62 19.01
C ARG A 191 25.84 -1.21 19.07
N GLY A 192 26.03 -2.28 19.85
CA GLY A 192 27.28 -3.04 19.86
C GLY A 192 28.53 -2.24 20.28
N GLY A 193 28.37 -1.19 21.09
CA GLY A 193 29.46 -0.32 21.53
C GLY A 193 29.70 0.91 20.65
N GLU A 194 29.11 0.97 19.45
CA GLU A 194 29.10 2.18 18.62
C GLU A 194 27.90 3.06 18.94
N SER A 195 28.11 4.37 18.94
CA SER A 195 27.08 5.39 19.16
C SER A 195 27.03 6.36 17.99
N THR A 196 25.86 6.55 17.40
CA THR A 196 25.65 7.47 16.29
C THR A 196 24.70 8.57 16.73
N GLU A 197 25.18 9.81 16.69
CA GLU A 197 24.39 10.98 17.03
C GLU A 197 23.78 11.60 15.78
N THR A 198 22.50 11.93 15.87
CA THR A 198 21.75 12.46 14.74
C THR A 198 20.54 13.23 15.24
N VAL A 199 19.95 14.02 14.33
CA VAL A 199 18.82 14.89 14.66
C VAL A 199 17.63 14.45 13.83
N ILE A 200 16.57 14.04 14.51
CA ILE A 200 15.28 13.77 13.87
C ILE A 200 14.50 15.08 13.87
N ARG A 201 14.16 15.59 12.69
CA ARG A 201 13.39 16.86 12.53
C ARG A 201 12.04 16.57 11.90
N MET A 202 11.11 17.50 12.03
CA MET A 202 9.90 17.49 11.20
C MET A 202 10.27 17.36 9.73
N ASN A 203 9.66 16.41 9.03
CA ASN A 203 9.89 16.12 7.62
C ASN A 203 11.32 15.66 7.24
N ALA A 204 12.21 15.44 8.21
CA ALA A 204 13.53 14.84 7.99
C ALA A 204 13.70 13.59 8.87
N PRO A 205 13.14 12.45 8.44
CA PRO A 205 13.24 11.20 9.19
C PRO A 205 14.65 10.63 9.13
N VAL A 206 14.99 9.82 10.14
CA VAL A 206 16.29 9.15 10.23
C VAL A 206 16.10 7.65 10.16
N SER A 207 16.92 6.96 9.35
CA SER A 207 16.92 5.49 9.31
C SER A 207 18.07 4.92 10.12
N PHE A 208 17.78 3.97 11.01
CA PHE A 208 18.80 3.24 11.77
C PHE A 208 18.35 1.80 12.03
N GLY A 209 19.24 0.82 11.84
CA GLY A 209 18.98 -0.58 12.18
C GLY A 209 17.75 -1.21 11.48
N GLY A 210 17.40 -0.76 10.27
CA GLY A 210 16.21 -1.21 9.54
C GLY A 210 14.92 -0.45 9.87
N TRP A 211 14.94 0.39 10.91
CA TRP A 211 13.84 1.25 11.32
C TRP A 211 13.97 2.64 10.70
N ILE A 212 12.84 3.33 10.57
CA ILE A 212 12.77 4.75 10.22
C ILE A 212 12.06 5.47 11.37
N PHE A 213 12.69 6.51 11.87
CA PHE A 213 12.24 7.32 12.99
C PHE A 213 11.72 8.65 12.49
N TYR A 214 10.48 8.96 12.85
CA TYR A 214 9.78 10.19 12.52
C TYR A 214 9.52 10.96 13.79
N GLN A 215 9.77 12.26 13.75
CA GLN A 215 9.35 13.13 14.83
C GLN A 215 7.86 13.43 14.67
N SER A 216 7.04 12.83 15.52
CA SER A 216 5.57 12.83 15.35
C SER A 216 4.90 13.90 16.19
N SER A 217 5.32 14.09 17.44
CA SER A 217 4.76 15.09 18.34
C SER A 217 5.71 15.37 19.51
N TYR A 218 5.24 16.14 20.47
CA TYR A 218 5.89 16.38 21.75
C TYR A 218 4.82 16.57 22.84
N ALA A 219 5.20 16.35 24.10
CA ALA A 219 4.31 16.49 25.25
C ALA A 219 4.99 17.29 26.37
N ASN A 220 4.23 17.56 27.45
CA ASN A 220 4.71 18.22 28.66
C ASN A 220 5.41 19.57 28.39
N GLY A 221 4.83 20.40 27.50
CA GLY A 221 5.39 21.70 27.16
C GLY A 221 6.75 21.64 26.45
N GLY A 222 7.04 20.54 25.75
CA GLY A 222 8.31 20.35 25.03
C GLY A 222 9.41 19.71 25.88
N ARG A 223 9.07 18.99 26.96
CA ARG A 223 10.04 18.19 27.71
C ARG A 223 10.14 16.75 27.20
N THR A 224 9.03 16.25 26.66
CA THR A 224 8.90 14.87 26.21
C THR A 224 8.79 14.85 24.69
N SER A 225 9.63 14.07 24.03
CA SER A 225 9.58 13.85 22.59
C SER A 225 8.78 12.60 22.26
N VAL A 226 7.90 12.69 21.26
CA VAL A 226 7.14 11.55 20.74
C VAL A 226 7.67 11.22 19.34
N ILE A 227 8.38 10.11 19.24
CA ILE A 227 9.02 9.63 18.03
C ILE A 227 8.28 8.38 17.56
N THR A 228 7.81 8.36 16.31
CA THR A 228 7.26 7.14 15.71
C THR A 228 8.38 6.35 15.03
N ALA A 229 8.49 5.07 15.37
CA ALA A 229 9.41 4.14 14.73
C ALA A 229 8.62 3.20 13.81
N VAL A 230 9.09 3.07 12.57
CA VAL A 230 8.47 2.22 11.55
C VAL A 230 9.49 1.27 10.96
N HIS A 231 9.19 -0.02 10.99
CA HIS A 231 9.94 -1.06 10.30
C HIS A 231 9.08 -1.64 9.17
N ASN A 232 9.58 -1.55 7.94
CA ASN A 232 8.90 -2.11 6.77
C ASN A 232 9.89 -2.94 5.94
N PRO A 233 9.82 -4.28 6.00
CA PRO A 233 10.72 -5.15 5.23
C PRO A 233 10.47 -5.08 3.73
N VAL A 234 9.28 -4.68 3.30
CA VAL A 234 8.84 -4.66 1.89
C VAL A 234 8.85 -3.25 1.28
N ARG A 235 9.57 -2.32 1.91
CA ARG A 235 9.68 -0.91 1.46
C ARG A 235 10.30 -0.73 0.07
N PHE A 236 10.99 -1.74 -0.46
CA PHE A 236 11.67 -1.68 -1.75
C PHE A 236 10.74 -1.98 -2.94
N PHE A 237 9.56 -2.60 -2.73
CA PHE A 237 8.68 -2.98 -3.83
C PHE A 237 8.22 -1.80 -4.71
N PRO A 238 7.86 -0.61 -4.17
CA PRO A 238 7.55 0.55 -4.99
C PRO A 238 8.70 0.98 -5.91
N TRP A 239 9.95 0.85 -5.45
CA TRP A 239 11.15 1.16 -6.24
C TRP A 239 11.38 0.21 -7.41
N ILE A 240 10.77 -0.97 -7.39
CA ILE A 240 10.78 -1.92 -8.52
C ILE A 240 9.55 -1.70 -9.40
N SER A 241 8.38 -1.57 -8.77
CA SER A 241 7.08 -1.55 -9.45
C SER A 241 6.88 -0.29 -10.27
N VAL A 242 7.20 0.88 -9.70
CA VAL A 242 6.99 2.17 -10.37
C VAL A 242 7.86 2.27 -11.63
N PRO A 243 9.19 2.06 -11.58
CA PRO A 243 10.00 2.03 -12.80
C PRO A 243 9.55 0.95 -13.80
N GLY A 244 9.10 -0.22 -13.31
CA GLY A 244 8.55 -1.27 -14.16
C GLY A 244 7.32 -0.84 -14.96
N VAL A 245 6.39 -0.09 -14.33
CA VAL A 245 5.25 0.53 -15.01
C VAL A 245 5.72 1.50 -16.09
N PHE A 246 6.67 2.40 -15.76
CA PHE A 246 7.21 3.35 -16.73
C PHE A 246 7.92 2.68 -17.90
N ALA A 247 8.71 1.64 -17.65
CA ALA A 247 9.35 0.83 -18.70
C ALA A 247 8.31 0.17 -19.60
N GLY A 248 7.22 -0.36 -19.01
CA GLY A 248 6.10 -0.91 -19.76
C GLY A 248 5.45 0.13 -20.68
N MET A 249 5.19 1.32 -20.15
CA MET A 249 4.66 2.44 -20.93
C MET A 249 5.59 2.84 -22.07
N LEU A 250 6.91 2.92 -21.82
CA LEU A 250 7.89 3.25 -22.85
C LEU A 250 7.83 2.24 -24.02
N LEU A 251 7.78 0.95 -23.72
CA LEU A 251 7.67 -0.13 -24.71
C LEU A 251 6.38 -0.04 -25.55
N ILE A 252 5.28 0.44 -24.96
CA ILE A 252 4.01 0.67 -25.68
C ILE A 252 4.17 1.76 -26.74
N PHE A 253 4.90 2.84 -26.44
CA PHE A 253 5.02 4.02 -27.32
C PHE A 253 6.14 3.91 -28.37
N LEU A 254 7.18 3.10 -28.14
CA LEU A 254 8.30 2.93 -29.07
C LEU A 254 7.89 2.58 -30.51
N PRO A 255 6.94 1.65 -30.77
CA PRO A 255 6.46 1.36 -32.13
C PRO A 255 5.81 2.57 -32.81
N THR A 256 5.04 3.37 -32.06
CA THR A 256 4.36 4.56 -32.58
C THR A 256 5.36 5.66 -32.98
N LEU A 257 6.43 5.84 -32.20
CA LEU A 257 7.50 6.78 -32.52
C LEU A 257 8.27 6.37 -33.79
N ARG A 258 8.54 5.08 -33.96
CA ARG A 258 9.22 4.54 -35.16
C ARG A 258 8.35 4.68 -36.41
N ALA A 259 7.04 4.49 -36.30
CA ALA A 259 6.11 4.68 -37.41
C ALA A 259 6.06 6.15 -37.89
N ARG A 260 6.02 7.13 -36.96
CA ARG A 260 6.05 8.56 -37.31
C ARG A 260 7.33 8.97 -38.06
N LYS A 261 8.50 8.46 -37.66
CA LYS A 261 9.76 8.75 -38.36
C LYS A 261 9.78 8.24 -39.80
N LYS A 262 9.15 7.10 -40.10
CA LYS A 262 9.09 6.54 -41.45
C LYS A 262 8.20 7.33 -42.42
N HIS A 263 7.27 8.15 -41.92
CA HIS A 263 6.41 9.00 -42.76
C HIS A 263 6.91 10.44 -42.87
N ALA A 264 7.99 10.79 -42.17
CA ALA A 264 8.60 12.12 -42.17
C ALA A 264 9.90 12.19 -43.01
N VAL A 265 10.23 11.10 -43.71
CA VAL A 265 11.32 10.96 -44.68
C VAL A 265 10.67 10.61 -46.02
#